data_AF-A0A949IWL4-F1
#
_entry.id   AF-A0A949IWL4-F1
#
_cell.length_a   1.000
_cell.length_b   1.000
_cell.length_c   1.000
_cell.angle_alpha   90.00
_cell.angle_beta   90.00
_cell.angle_gamma   90.00
#
_symmetry.space_group_name_H-M   'P 1'
#
loop_
_entity.id
_entity.type
_entity.pdbx_description
1 polymer ?
#
loop_
_entity_poly.entity_id
_entity_poly.type
_entity_poly.pdbx_seq_one_letter_code
_entity_poly.pdbx_strand_id
1 'polypeptide(L)'
;MRAPAKGTAFFLALLLLPVPAAAEGLALYKAVYALKLVAAAPGSAVTGAGGEMYYEQDDACDGWTTEQRLATRYDYAGGRSALDTARYAAFESKDGGDFSFNAEQEENGREDMHISGSVARGKNGAATALYTRPDGARRALPA
;
A
#
# COMPACT_ATOMS: atom_id res chain seq x y z
N MET A 1 -17.57 -50.63 -61.52
CA MET A 1 -17.40 -49.17 -61.62
C MET A 1 -17.47 -48.56 -60.22
N ARG A 2 -16.43 -47.79 -59.86
CA ARG A 2 -16.25 -46.81 -58.75
C ARG A 2 -16.34 -47.30 -57.29
N ALA A 3 -15.18 -47.29 -56.62
CA ALA A 3 -15.00 -47.43 -55.16
C ALA A 3 -15.11 -46.05 -54.45
N PRO A 4 -15.46 -45.99 -53.15
CA PRO A 4 -15.60 -44.73 -52.42
C PRO A 4 -14.25 -44.23 -51.88
N ALA A 5 -13.99 -42.93 -52.00
CA ALA A 5 -12.83 -42.25 -51.45
C ALA A 5 -13.03 -41.99 -49.94
N LYS A 6 -12.07 -42.41 -49.12
CA LYS A 6 -12.04 -42.14 -47.68
C LYS A 6 -11.39 -40.77 -47.44
N GLY A 7 -12.16 -39.79 -46.99
CA GLY A 7 -11.65 -38.47 -46.56
C GLY A 7 -11.03 -38.56 -45.18
N THR A 8 -9.75 -38.16 -45.05
CA THR A 8 -9.04 -38.07 -43.78
C THR A 8 -9.23 -36.66 -43.21
N ALA A 9 -9.91 -36.52 -42.09
CA ALA A 9 -10.04 -35.25 -41.39
C ALA A 9 -8.80 -35.03 -40.50
N PHE A 10 -8.07 -33.94 -40.74
CA PHE A 10 -6.91 -33.54 -39.94
C PHE A 10 -7.41 -32.65 -38.79
N PHE A 11 -7.40 -33.16 -37.55
CA PHE A 11 -7.68 -32.37 -36.36
C PHE A 11 -6.42 -31.58 -35.98
N LEU A 12 -6.45 -30.25 -36.18
CA LEU A 12 -5.40 -29.36 -35.69
C LEU A 12 -5.61 -29.17 -34.18
N ALA A 13 -4.84 -29.91 -33.36
CA ALA A 13 -4.84 -29.73 -31.92
C ALA A 13 -4.14 -28.40 -31.58
N LEU A 14 -4.92 -27.39 -31.16
CA LEU A 14 -4.40 -26.13 -30.65
C LEU A 14 -3.81 -26.39 -29.24
N LEU A 15 -2.48 -26.49 -29.15
CA LEU A 15 -1.79 -26.51 -27.87
C LEU A 15 -1.99 -25.15 -27.17
N LEU A 16 -2.84 -25.12 -26.14
CA LEU A 16 -2.86 -24.05 -25.14
C LEU A 16 -1.59 -24.18 -24.29
N LEU A 17 -0.50 -23.55 -24.74
CA LEU A 17 0.65 -23.35 -23.88
C LEU A 17 0.27 -22.30 -22.82
N PRO A 18 0.43 -22.59 -21.51
CA PRO A 18 0.25 -21.59 -20.48
C PRO A 18 1.26 -20.46 -20.71
N VAL A 19 0.78 -19.26 -20.99
CA VAL A 19 1.61 -18.06 -20.97
C VAL A 19 1.98 -17.82 -19.50
N PRO A 20 3.26 -17.81 -19.13
CA PRO A 20 3.63 -17.43 -17.78
C PRO A 20 3.13 -16.01 -17.57
N ALA A 21 2.26 -15.82 -16.56
CA ALA A 21 1.95 -14.49 -16.08
C ALA A 21 3.29 -13.91 -15.59
N ALA A 22 3.85 -12.95 -16.33
CA ALA A 22 4.90 -12.13 -15.79
C ALA A 22 4.29 -11.49 -14.53
N ALA A 23 4.83 -11.80 -13.35
CA ALA A 23 4.52 -11.01 -12.19
C ALA A 23 4.91 -9.58 -12.55
N GLU A 24 3.92 -8.70 -12.73
CA GLU A 24 4.18 -7.29 -12.92
C GLU A 24 4.98 -6.86 -11.69
N GLY A 25 6.26 -6.56 -11.90
CA GLY A 25 7.14 -6.12 -10.83
C GLY A 25 6.54 -4.88 -10.17
N LEU A 26 6.80 -4.73 -8.88
CA LEU A 26 6.34 -3.56 -8.15
C LEU A 26 6.89 -2.29 -8.82
N ALA A 27 6.01 -1.34 -9.16
CA ALA A 27 6.44 -0.11 -9.81
C ALA A 27 7.27 0.73 -8.83
N LEU A 28 8.51 1.03 -9.20
CA LEU A 28 9.41 1.87 -8.42
C LEU A 28 9.30 3.30 -8.92
N TYR A 29 8.88 4.22 -8.05
CA TYR A 29 8.67 5.60 -8.44
C TYR A 29 8.70 6.54 -7.24
N LYS A 30 8.94 7.82 -7.55
CA LYS A 30 8.79 8.94 -6.63
C LYS A 30 7.76 9.90 -7.20
N ALA A 31 6.86 10.38 -6.37
CA ALA A 31 5.81 11.30 -6.78
C ALA A 31 5.53 12.36 -5.71
N VAL A 32 5.14 13.54 -6.16
CA VAL A 32 4.59 14.60 -5.33
C VAL A 32 3.19 14.91 -5.84
N TYR A 33 2.21 14.87 -4.94
CA TYR A 33 0.81 15.12 -5.24
C TYR A 33 0.36 16.41 -4.56
N ALA A 34 -0.38 17.24 -5.29
CA ALA A 34 -1.10 18.37 -4.70
C ALA A 34 -2.50 17.92 -4.26
N LEU A 35 -2.88 18.25 -3.03
CA LEU A 35 -4.14 17.86 -2.42
C LEU A 35 -5.09 19.05 -2.37
N LYS A 36 -6.37 18.78 -2.66
CA LYS A 36 -7.45 19.78 -2.63
C LYS A 36 -8.73 19.12 -2.12
N LEU A 37 -9.49 19.84 -1.32
CA LEU A 37 -10.81 19.40 -0.88
C LEU A 37 -11.75 19.29 -2.09
N VAL A 38 -12.30 18.09 -2.31
CA VAL A 38 -13.33 17.85 -3.34
C VAL A 38 -14.72 18.07 -2.75
N ALA A 39 -14.97 17.53 -1.55
CA ALA A 39 -16.23 17.67 -0.85
C ALA A 39 -16.04 17.53 0.66
N ALA A 40 -16.91 18.16 1.44
CA ALA A 40 -17.04 17.94 2.88
C ALA A 40 -18.40 17.28 3.18
N ALA A 41 -18.42 16.38 4.17
CA ALA A 41 -19.66 15.72 4.58
C ALA A 41 -20.68 16.73 5.14
N PRO A 42 -22.00 16.51 4.98
CA PRO A 42 -23.02 17.32 5.63
C PRO A 42 -22.80 17.38 7.16
N GLY A 43 -22.85 18.59 7.72
CA GLY A 43 -22.58 18.82 9.15
C GLY A 43 -21.10 18.85 9.54
N SER A 44 -20.16 18.66 8.59
CA SER A 44 -18.74 18.88 8.84
C SER A 44 -18.45 20.34 9.16
N ALA A 45 -17.55 20.57 10.12
CA ALA A 45 -17.02 21.89 10.40
C ALA A 45 -15.93 22.32 9.41
N VAL A 46 -15.45 21.41 8.54
CA VAL A 46 -14.40 21.69 7.56
C VAL A 46 -14.96 22.55 6.43
N THR A 47 -14.34 23.70 6.20
CA THR A 47 -14.68 24.64 5.13
C THR A 47 -13.64 24.63 4.01
N GLY A 48 -12.44 24.13 4.26
CA GLY A 48 -11.37 24.01 3.28
C GLY A 48 -10.35 22.95 3.68
N ALA A 49 -9.70 22.35 2.69
CA ALA A 49 -8.52 21.54 2.91
C ALA A 49 -7.60 21.59 1.68
N GLY A 50 -6.30 21.58 1.92
CA GLY A 50 -5.30 21.54 0.86
C GLY A 50 -3.92 21.21 1.40
N GLY A 51 -3.04 20.74 0.53
CA GLY A 51 -1.74 20.27 0.97
C GLY A 51 -0.96 19.55 -0.11
N GLU A 52 -0.01 18.74 0.33
CA GLU A 52 0.84 17.94 -0.55
C GLU A 52 1.18 16.59 0.07
N MET A 53 1.44 15.61 -0.80
CA MET A 53 1.92 14.29 -0.43
C MET A 53 3.14 13.94 -1.25
N TYR A 54 4.25 13.64 -0.58
CA TYR A 54 5.37 12.89 -1.14
C TYR A 54 5.11 11.39 -1.00
N TYR A 55 5.43 10.62 -2.04
CA TYR A 55 5.41 9.17 -2.03
C TYR A 55 6.65 8.64 -2.73
N GLU A 56 7.26 7.60 -2.16
CA GLU A 56 8.34 6.84 -2.77
C GLU A 56 8.12 5.35 -2.54
N GLN A 57 8.30 4.59 -3.63
CA GLN A 57 8.42 3.14 -3.62
C GLN A 57 9.76 2.77 -4.24
N ASP A 58 10.59 2.05 -3.49
CA ASP A 58 11.95 1.72 -3.91
C ASP A 58 12.31 0.24 -3.65
N ASP A 59 13.33 -0.23 -4.36
CA ASP A 59 13.91 -1.57 -4.21
C ASP A 59 15.16 -1.48 -3.35
N ALA A 60 15.13 -2.14 -2.19
CA ALA A 60 16.31 -2.43 -1.39
C ALA A 60 16.75 -3.89 -1.62
N CYS A 61 18.03 -4.20 -1.35
CA CYS A 61 18.61 -5.53 -1.62
C CYS A 61 17.69 -6.68 -1.21
N ASP A 62 17.20 -6.66 0.03
CA ASP A 62 16.44 -7.75 0.65
C ASP A 62 14.91 -7.49 0.72
N GLY A 63 14.44 -6.34 0.21
CA GLY A 63 13.05 -5.92 0.41
C GLY A 63 12.63 -4.70 -0.37
N TRP A 64 11.36 -4.34 -0.25
CA TRP A 64 10.80 -3.10 -0.77
C TRP A 64 10.75 -2.06 0.33
N THR A 65 10.99 -0.80 0.00
CA THR A 65 10.76 0.32 0.91
C THR A 65 9.63 1.20 0.41
N THR A 66 8.83 1.70 1.34
CA THR A 66 7.80 2.71 1.07
C THR A 66 8.04 3.89 1.99
N GLU A 67 8.09 5.10 1.42
CA GLU A 67 8.04 6.35 2.20
C GLU A 67 6.85 7.20 1.78
N GLN A 68 6.18 7.79 2.77
CA GLN A 68 5.15 8.79 2.53
C GLN A 68 5.32 9.96 3.49
N ARG A 69 5.16 11.18 2.99
CA ARG A 69 5.11 12.39 3.79
C ARG A 69 3.94 13.23 3.34
N LEU A 70 3.00 13.46 4.23
CA LEU A 70 1.75 14.15 3.97
C LEU A 70 1.71 15.41 4.83
N ALA A 71 1.39 16.55 4.23
CA ALA A 71 1.12 17.79 4.94
C ALA A 71 -0.20 18.36 4.42
N THR A 72 -1.20 18.45 5.30
CA THR A 72 -2.54 18.92 4.95
C THR A 72 -2.99 19.99 5.92
N ARG A 73 -3.35 21.16 5.38
CA ARG A 73 -4.01 22.20 6.15
C ARG A 73 -5.52 22.02 6.04
N TYR A 74 -6.19 22.02 7.18
CA TYR A 74 -7.65 22.07 7.29
C TYR A 74 -8.08 23.46 7.77
N ASP A 75 -9.08 24.02 7.12
CA ASP A 75 -9.77 25.24 7.54
C ASP A 75 -11.16 24.85 8.04
N TYR A 76 -11.57 25.46 9.15
CA TYR A 76 -12.85 25.19 9.80
C TYR A 76 -13.75 26.43 9.87
N ALA A 77 -15.05 26.19 10.01
CA ALA A 77 -16.02 27.21 10.35
C ALA A 77 -15.60 27.96 11.64
N GLY A 78 -15.76 29.28 11.64
CA GLY A 78 -15.29 30.14 12.73
C GLY A 78 -13.82 30.60 12.58
N GLY A 79 -13.18 30.31 11.45
CA GLY A 79 -11.87 30.89 11.09
C GLY A 79 -10.66 30.20 11.71
N ARG A 80 -10.85 29.05 12.36
CA ARG A 80 -9.74 28.22 12.86
C ARG A 80 -9.14 27.41 11.72
N SER A 81 -7.84 27.10 11.81
CA SER A 81 -7.19 26.14 10.92
C SER A 81 -6.26 25.21 11.71
N ALA A 82 -6.04 24.00 11.20
CA ALA A 82 -5.07 23.06 11.71
C ALA A 82 -4.13 22.62 10.58
N LEU A 83 -2.86 22.37 10.90
CA LEU A 83 -1.91 21.72 10.02
C LEU A 83 -1.66 20.30 10.53
N ASP A 84 -2.08 19.32 9.74
CA ASP A 84 -1.80 17.91 10.00
C ASP A 84 -0.61 17.49 9.15
N THR A 85 0.38 16.88 9.80
CA THR A 85 1.47 16.21 9.09
C THR A 85 1.49 14.74 9.44
N ALA A 86 1.68 13.88 8.45
CA ALA A 86 1.87 12.46 8.65
C ALA A 86 3.13 11.98 7.94
N ARG A 87 3.92 11.14 8.60
CA ARG A 87 5.12 10.51 8.05
C ARG A 87 4.99 9.01 8.21
N TYR A 88 5.18 8.30 7.11
CA TYR A 88 5.13 6.85 7.07
C TYR A 88 6.39 6.31 6.39
N ALA A 89 6.98 5.28 6.99
CA ALA A 89 8.04 4.51 6.38
C ALA A 89 7.79 3.02 6.65
N ALA A 90 8.05 2.19 5.65
CA ALA A 90 7.95 0.74 5.79
C ALA A 90 9.02 0.01 4.98
N PHE A 91 9.33 -1.20 5.44
CA PHE A 91 10.11 -2.19 4.75
C PHE A 91 9.34 -3.51 4.70
N GLU A 92 9.34 -4.18 3.55
CA GLU A 92 8.78 -5.52 3.36
C GLU A 92 9.82 -6.43 2.71
N SER A 93 10.14 -7.57 3.31
CA SER A 93 11.10 -8.51 2.74
C SER A 93 10.57 -9.12 1.44
N LYS A 94 11.46 -9.39 0.48
CA LYS A 94 11.09 -9.99 -0.83
C LYS A 94 10.48 -11.39 -0.72
N ASP A 95 10.75 -12.09 0.38
CA ASP A 95 10.18 -13.40 0.67
C ASP A 95 8.82 -13.32 1.40
N GLY A 96 8.34 -12.11 1.73
CA GLY A 96 7.07 -11.86 2.41
C GLY A 96 7.03 -12.31 3.88
N GLY A 97 8.20 -12.61 4.46
CA GLY A 97 8.36 -13.07 5.83
C GLY A 97 8.30 -11.95 6.86
N ASP A 98 8.87 -10.80 6.54
CA ASP A 98 9.08 -9.70 7.47
C ASP A 98 8.52 -8.38 6.93
N PHE A 99 7.85 -7.64 7.80
CA PHE A 99 7.38 -6.29 7.53
C PHE A 99 7.68 -5.40 8.72
N SER A 100 8.19 -4.20 8.50
CA SER A 100 8.40 -3.20 9.55
C SER A 100 7.84 -1.87 9.13
N PHE A 101 7.35 -1.10 10.11
CA PHE A 101 6.66 0.14 9.85
C PHE A 101 6.89 1.18 10.95
N ASN A 102 6.84 2.44 10.55
CA ASN A 102 6.82 3.61 11.42
C ASN A 102 5.79 4.60 10.86
N ALA A 103 4.82 4.98 11.68
CA ALA A 103 3.77 5.95 11.35
C ALA A 103 3.71 7.02 12.43
N GLU A 104 3.95 8.27 12.05
CA GLU A 104 3.89 9.45 12.91
C GLU A 104 2.84 10.40 12.36
N GLN A 105 2.06 11.01 13.25
CA GLN A 105 1.10 12.05 12.92
C GLN A 105 1.20 13.17 13.95
N GLU A 106 1.22 14.40 13.46
CA GLU A 106 1.23 15.60 14.26
C GLU A 106 0.11 16.56 13.82
N GLU A 107 -0.56 17.17 14.79
CA GLU A 107 -1.45 18.31 14.56
C GLU A 107 -0.78 19.57 15.12
N ASN A 108 -0.59 20.59 14.28
CA ASN A 108 0.04 21.86 14.64
C ASN A 108 1.42 21.68 15.33
N GLY A 109 2.20 20.68 14.88
CA GLY A 109 3.52 20.34 15.42
C GLY A 109 3.49 19.62 16.76
N ARG A 110 2.33 19.12 17.21
CA ARG A 110 2.19 18.27 18.39
C ARG A 110 1.84 16.85 17.95
N GLU A 111 2.60 15.88 18.43
CA GLU A 111 2.34 14.46 18.17
C GLU A 111 0.93 14.10 18.65
N ASP A 112 0.12 13.62 17.71
CA ASP A 112 -1.22 13.07 17.96
C ASP A 112 -1.16 11.54 18.00
N MET A 113 -0.36 10.94 17.11
CA MET A 113 -0.18 9.50 17.02
C MET A 113 1.26 9.16 16.64
N HIS A 114 1.80 8.13 17.29
CA HIS A 114 3.00 7.46 16.80
C HIS A 114 2.89 5.96 17.04
N ILE A 115 2.93 5.20 15.94
CA ILE A 115 2.87 3.74 15.94
C ILE A 115 4.07 3.19 15.18
N SER A 116 4.79 2.27 15.80
CA SER A 116 5.94 1.60 15.18
C SER A 116 5.94 0.13 15.56
N GLY A 117 6.43 -0.71 14.65
CA GLY A 117 6.49 -2.14 14.92
C GLY A 117 7.02 -2.97 13.77
N SER A 118 6.90 -4.28 13.95
CA SER A 118 7.24 -5.29 12.96
C SER A 118 6.20 -6.40 12.95
N VAL A 119 6.11 -7.10 11.83
CA VAL A 119 5.30 -8.28 11.64
C VAL A 119 6.22 -9.36 11.11
N ALA A 120 6.18 -10.52 11.75
CA ALA A 120 6.84 -11.72 11.25
C ALA A 120 5.79 -12.77 10.89
N ARG A 121 5.93 -13.37 9.71
CA ARG A 121 5.10 -14.48 9.23
C ARG A 121 5.79 -15.81 9.53
N GLY A 122 5.11 -16.64 10.32
CA GLY A 122 5.54 -18.01 10.56
C GLY A 122 5.33 -18.90 9.33
N LYS A 123 6.03 -20.05 9.29
CA LYS A 123 5.95 -21.03 8.19
C LYS A 123 4.55 -21.59 7.94
N ASN A 124 3.67 -21.51 8.94
CA ASN A 124 2.26 -21.91 8.84
C ASN A 124 1.35 -20.80 8.28
N GLY A 125 1.92 -19.67 7.84
CA GLY A 125 1.19 -18.51 7.33
C GLY A 125 0.70 -17.56 8.42
N ALA A 126 0.71 -17.96 9.69
CA ALA A 126 0.29 -17.11 10.80
C ALA A 126 1.24 -15.93 10.96
N ALA A 127 0.71 -14.73 11.15
CA ALA A 127 1.51 -13.52 11.34
C ALA A 127 1.19 -12.86 12.69
N THR A 128 2.20 -12.27 13.30
CA THR A 128 2.06 -11.53 14.57
C THR A 128 2.70 -10.16 14.44
N ALA A 129 1.92 -9.12 14.71
CA ALA A 129 2.42 -7.76 14.86
C ALA A 129 2.97 -7.54 16.27
N LEU A 130 4.20 -7.04 16.34
CA LEU A 130 4.91 -6.62 17.54
C LEU A 130 5.09 -5.10 17.47
N TYR A 131 4.51 -4.38 18.42
CA TYR A 131 4.59 -2.93 18.48
C TYR A 131 5.72 -2.52 19.42
N THR A 132 6.62 -1.68 18.91
CA THR A 132 7.64 -0.97 19.70
C THR A 132 7.14 0.40 20.14
N ARG A 133 6.10 0.92 19.46
CA ARG A 133 5.33 2.07 19.91
C ARG A 133 3.84 1.87 19.58
N PRO A 134 2.93 1.96 20.56
CA PRO A 134 3.23 1.88 22.00
C PRO A 134 3.94 0.55 22.34
N ASP A 135 4.86 0.59 23.30
CA ASP A 135 5.76 -0.55 23.57
C ASP A 135 5.02 -1.79 24.08
N GLY A 136 5.52 -2.97 23.69
CA GLY A 136 5.12 -4.26 24.24
C GLY A 136 3.77 -4.81 23.77
N ALA A 137 3.00 -4.08 22.94
CA ALA A 137 1.75 -4.60 22.41
C ALA A 137 2.00 -5.69 21.36
N ARG A 138 1.21 -6.76 21.42
CA ARG A 138 1.24 -7.86 20.44
C ARG A 138 -0.16 -8.14 19.91
N ARG A 139 -0.25 -8.44 18.62
CA ARG A 139 -1.51 -8.78 17.95
C ARG A 139 -1.28 -9.89 16.93
N ALA A 140 -1.97 -11.01 17.12
CA ALA A 140 -2.09 -12.01 16.07
C ALA A 140 -2.92 -11.41 14.92
N LEU A 141 -2.45 -11.59 13.68
CA LEU A 141 -3.14 -11.12 12.50
C LEU A 141 -4.03 -12.24 11.93
N PRO A 142 -5.17 -11.90 11.30
CA PRO A 142 -5.96 -12.87 10.55
C PRO A 142 -5.12 -13.59 9.49
N ALA A 143 -5.48 -14.85 9.23
CA ALA A 143 -4.92 -15.63 8.12
C ALA A 143 -5.58 -15.25 6.79
#